data_AF-A0A7G9YXI6-F1
#
_entry.id   AF-A0A7G9YXI6-F1
#
_cell.length_a   1.000
_cell.length_b   1.000
_cell.length_c   1.000
_cell.angle_alpha   90.00
_cell.angle_beta   90.00
_cell.angle_gamma   90.00
#
_symmetry.space_group_name_H-M   'P 1'
#
loop_
_entity.id
_entity.type
_entity.pdbx_description
1 polymer ?
#
loop_
_entity_poly.entity_id
_entity_poly.type
_entity_poly.pdbx_seq_one_letter_code
_entity_poly.pdbx_strand_id
1 'polypeptide(L)'
;MVDANIVFSALLSKGRTFNVFLANNIFERFEFIAPEFLFFELGKHFDEIVSRSKLSPEELAEVFKFIKGEVDFIPFEEFNRYAEEADKIAPHAKDVQYFALALSFNAVIWSNEKAFKKQPRVRVFSTSDLFSFLFQAGL
;
A
#
# COMPACT_ATOMS: atom_id res chain seq x y z
N MET A 1 0.17 -2.62 -6.19
CA MET A 1 -0.53 -3.14 -4.99
C MET A 1 0.10 -2.51 -3.75
N VAL A 2 -0.67 -1.73 -2.99
CA VAL A 2 -0.23 -0.99 -1.80
C VAL A 2 -0.46 -1.82 -0.53
N ASP A 3 0.60 -2.08 0.24
CA ASP A 3 0.52 -2.69 1.56
C ASP A 3 -0.14 -1.73 2.58
N ALA A 4 -0.97 -2.25 3.49
CA ALA A 4 -1.53 -1.51 4.62
C ALA A 4 -0.49 -0.66 5.34
N ASN A 5 0.69 -1.23 5.64
CA ASN A 5 1.74 -0.53 6.39
C ASN A 5 2.24 0.74 5.71
N ILE A 6 2.15 0.82 4.37
CA ILE A 6 2.48 2.02 3.61
C ILE A 6 1.45 3.13 3.90
N VAL A 7 0.17 2.79 3.86
CA VAL A 7 -0.92 3.72 4.17
C VAL A 7 -0.85 4.16 5.63
N PHE A 8 -0.65 3.23 6.57
CA PHE A 8 -0.40 3.56 7.98
C PHE A 8 0.76 4.55 8.14
N SER A 9 1.90 4.29 7.50
CA SER A 9 3.07 5.17 7.60
C SER A 9 2.78 6.58 7.06
N ALA A 10 1.99 6.69 5.98
CA ALA A 10 1.61 7.98 5.40
C ALA A 10 0.60 8.75 6.27
N LEU A 11 -0.27 8.05 7.01
CA LEU A 11 -1.21 8.64 7.96
C LEU A 11 -0.54 9.07 9.28
N LEU A 12 0.49 8.36 9.73
CA LEU A 12 1.24 8.72 10.93
C LEU A 12 2.10 9.97 10.73
N SER A 13 2.57 10.19 9.51
CA SER A 13 3.35 11.37 9.15
C SER A 13 3.30 11.61 7.65
N LYS A 14 3.29 12.89 7.22
CA LYS A 14 3.54 13.31 5.84
C LYS A 14 5.02 13.09 5.44
N GLY A 15 5.53 11.89 5.68
CA GLY A 15 6.91 11.47 5.43
C GLY A 15 7.12 10.90 4.03
N ARG A 16 8.13 10.04 3.89
CA ARG A 16 8.50 9.47 2.57
C ARG A 16 7.36 8.71 1.88
N THR A 17 6.57 7.92 2.59
CA THR A 17 5.45 7.19 1.97
C THR A 17 4.38 8.13 1.44
N PHE A 18 4.00 9.15 2.22
CA PHE A 18 3.07 10.20 1.77
C PHE A 18 3.61 10.95 0.53
N ASN A 19 4.90 11.27 0.53
CA ASN A 19 5.53 11.97 -0.59
C ASN A 19 5.53 11.14 -1.89
N VAL A 20 5.52 9.80 -1.83
CA VAL A 20 5.35 8.95 -3.03
C VAL A 20 3.95 9.11 -3.60
N PHE A 21 2.90 9.09 -2.76
CA PHE A 21 1.53 9.39 -3.22
C PHE A 21 1.45 10.79 -3.83
N LEU A 22 1.97 11.81 -3.14
CA LEU A 22 1.95 13.19 -3.62
C LEU A 22 2.70 13.36 -4.94
N ALA A 23 3.89 12.77 -5.09
CA ALA A 23 4.65 12.84 -6.32
C ALA A 23 3.94 12.07 -7.45
N ASN A 24 3.34 10.91 -7.15
CA ASN A 24 2.60 10.15 -8.15
C ASN A 24 1.33 10.87 -8.62
N ASN A 25 0.64 11.62 -7.74
CA ASN A 25 -0.48 12.47 -8.12
C ASN A 25 -0.09 13.54 -9.18
N ILE A 26 1.18 13.93 -9.23
CA ILE A 26 1.72 14.89 -10.20
C ILE A 26 2.23 14.20 -11.46
N PHE A 27 2.98 13.09 -11.29
CA PHE A 27 3.69 12.44 -12.40
C PHE A 27 2.91 11.31 -13.07
N GLU A 28 1.84 10.82 -12.43
CA GLU A 28 0.94 9.76 -12.92
C GLU A 28 1.69 8.51 -13.43
N ARG A 29 2.71 8.05 -12.68
CA ARG A 29 3.55 6.92 -13.10
C ARG A 29 3.06 5.56 -12.65
N PHE A 30 2.25 5.53 -11.60
CA PHE A 30 1.76 4.31 -10.99
C PHE A 30 0.25 4.37 -10.83
N GLU A 31 -0.39 3.24 -11.09
CA GLU A 31 -1.75 2.96 -10.66
C GLU A 31 -1.66 2.22 -9.33
N PHE A 32 -2.21 2.81 -8.28
CA PHE A 32 -2.23 2.19 -6.97
C PHE A 32 -3.52 1.42 -6.75
N ILE A 33 -3.39 0.12 -6.49
CA ILE A 33 -4.51 -0.74 -6.10
C ILE A 33 -4.28 -1.29 -4.68
N ALA A 34 -5.34 -1.51 -3.93
CA ALA A 34 -5.31 -2.18 -2.62
C ALA A 34 -6.58 -3.03 -2.43
N PRO A 35 -6.56 -4.08 -1.59
CA PRO A 35 -7.79 -4.79 -1.24
C PRO A 35 -8.68 -3.88 -0.38
N GLU A 36 -10.01 -3.97 -0.52
CA GLU A 36 -10.96 -3.27 0.37
C GLU A 36 -10.75 -3.58 1.86
N PHE A 37 -10.19 -4.76 2.16
CA PHE A 37 -9.76 -5.17 3.50
C PHE A 37 -8.81 -4.18 4.18
N LEU A 38 -8.08 -3.37 3.41
CA LEU A 38 -7.25 -2.30 3.96
C LEU A 38 -8.07 -1.36 4.87
N PHE A 39 -9.33 -1.08 4.54
CA PHE A 39 -10.20 -0.25 5.39
C PHE A 39 -10.53 -0.92 6.72
N PHE A 40 -10.69 -2.25 6.73
CA PHE A 40 -10.88 -3.00 7.97
C PHE A 40 -9.63 -2.90 8.86
N GLU A 41 -8.43 -3.02 8.28
CA GLU A 41 -7.19 -2.84 9.04
C GLU A 41 -7.03 -1.41 9.57
N LEU A 42 -7.28 -0.39 8.75
CA LEU A 42 -7.23 1.00 9.21
C LEU A 42 -8.25 1.26 10.33
N GLY A 43 -9.46 0.71 10.23
CA GLY A 43 -10.50 0.82 11.25
C GLY A 43 -10.09 0.16 12.57
N LYS A 44 -9.52 -1.07 12.51
CA LYS A 44 -9.03 -1.79 13.69
C LYS A 44 -7.93 -1.02 14.43
N HIS A 45 -7.15 -0.25 13.70
CA HIS A 45 -6.01 0.53 14.21
C HIS A 45 -6.33 2.03 14.29
N PHE A 46 -7.59 2.46 14.21
CA PHE A 46 -7.94 3.88 14.12
C PHE A 46 -7.46 4.69 15.32
N ASP A 47 -7.70 4.21 16.55
CA ASP A 47 -7.25 4.87 17.78
C ASP A 47 -5.72 4.96 17.85
N GLU A 48 -5.02 3.95 17.33
CA GLU A 48 -3.57 3.94 17.21
C GLU A 48 -3.08 5.00 16.21
N ILE A 49 -3.73 5.11 15.05
CA ILE A 49 -3.41 6.13 14.05
C ILE A 49 -3.58 7.52 14.66
N VAL A 50 -4.72 7.79 15.31
CA VAL A 50 -5.01 9.10 15.90
C VAL A 50 -4.03 9.45 17.02
N SER A 51 -3.73 8.49 17.91
CA SER A 51 -2.84 8.74 19.06
C SER A 51 -1.36 8.86 18.68
N ARG A 52 -0.92 8.19 17.62
CA ARG A 52 0.49 8.18 17.18
C ARG A 52 0.79 9.13 16.03
N SER A 53 -0.22 9.65 15.34
CA SER A 53 -0.01 10.58 14.24
C SER A 53 0.62 11.88 14.74
N LYS A 54 1.53 12.42 13.94
CA LYS A 54 2.14 13.74 14.16
C LYS A 54 1.34 14.88 13.53
N LEU A 55 0.20 14.55 12.93
CA LEU A 55 -0.68 15.46 12.21
C LEU A 55 -1.81 15.95 13.13
N SER A 56 -2.34 17.15 12.87
CA SER A 56 -3.60 17.53 13.50
C SER A 56 -4.74 16.60 13.04
N PRO A 57 -5.84 16.49 13.80
CA PRO A 57 -7.01 15.72 13.37
C PRO A 57 -7.54 16.12 11.99
N GLU A 58 -7.52 17.42 11.68
CA GLU A 58 -7.93 17.97 10.38
C GLU A 58 -6.96 17.54 9.28
N GLU A 59 -5.65 17.68 9.51
CA GLU A 59 -4.63 17.25 8.56
C GLU A 59 -4.67 15.74 8.31
N LEU A 60 -4.91 14.95 9.36
CA LEU A 60 -5.04 13.49 9.25
C LEU A 60 -6.23 13.10 8.37
N ALA A 61 -7.37 13.78 8.55
CA ALA A 61 -8.55 13.58 7.73
C ALA A 61 -8.31 13.96 6.25
N GLU A 62 -7.59 15.05 6.01
CA GLU A 62 -7.19 15.47 4.65
C GLU A 62 -6.25 14.45 4.00
N VAL A 63 -5.23 13.98 4.72
CA VAL A 63 -4.28 12.96 4.21
C VAL A 63 -5.02 11.66 3.92
N PHE A 64 -5.92 11.23 4.79
CA PHE A 64 -6.74 10.03 4.55
C PHE A 64 -7.61 10.18 3.32
N LYS A 65 -8.31 11.31 3.17
CA LYS A 65 -9.13 11.60 1.99
C LYS A 65 -8.31 11.61 0.71
N PHE A 66 -7.12 12.22 0.75
CA PHE A 66 -6.20 12.24 -0.39
C PHE A 66 -5.76 10.83 -0.78
N ILE A 67 -5.20 10.04 0.15
CA ILE A 67 -4.75 8.67 -0.16
C ILE A 67 -5.89 7.80 -0.66
N LYS A 68 -7.10 7.96 -0.09
CA LYS A 68 -8.29 7.24 -0.57
C LYS A 68 -8.64 7.59 -2.03
N GLY A 69 -8.38 8.82 -2.48
CA GLY A 69 -8.58 9.22 -3.87
C GLY A 69 -7.49 8.72 -4.83
N GLU A 70 -6.30 8.38 -4.32
CA GLU A 70 -5.16 7.91 -5.11
C GLU A 70 -5.12 6.39 -5.30
N VAL A 71 -5.97 5.63 -4.58
CA VAL A 71 -5.91 4.16 -4.53
C VAL A 71 -7.25 3.58 -4.96
N ASP A 72 -7.20 2.69 -5.95
CA ASP A 72 -8.35 1.87 -6.33
C ASP A 72 -8.48 0.68 -5.37
N PHE A 73 -9.61 0.63 -4.66
CA PHE A 73 -9.90 -0.43 -3.71
C PHE A 73 -10.69 -1.55 -4.38
N ILE A 74 -10.10 -2.74 -4.39
CA ILE A 74 -10.64 -3.90 -5.09
C ILE A 74 -11.32 -4.85 -4.08
N PRO A 75 -12.58 -5.25 -4.30
CA PRO A 75 -13.27 -6.26 -3.50
C PRO A 75 -12.57 -7.62 -3.55
N PHE A 76 -12.59 -8.37 -2.44
CA PHE A 76 -11.90 -9.66 -2.34
C PHE A 76 -12.40 -10.68 -3.37
N GLU A 77 -13.69 -10.63 -3.70
CA GLU A 77 -14.37 -11.50 -4.65
C GLU A 77 -13.74 -11.45 -6.06
N GLU A 78 -13.12 -10.33 -6.45
CA GLU A 78 -12.50 -10.17 -7.77
C GLU A 78 -11.17 -10.92 -7.90
N PHE A 79 -10.50 -11.23 -6.79
CA PHE A 79 -9.17 -11.85 -6.78
C PHE A 79 -9.03 -13.06 -5.85
N ASN A 80 -10.11 -13.49 -5.19
CA ASN A 80 -10.10 -14.62 -4.25
C ASN A 80 -9.58 -15.94 -4.85
N ARG A 81 -9.67 -16.12 -6.17
CA ARG A 81 -9.15 -17.30 -6.89
C ARG A 81 -7.64 -17.50 -6.71
N TYR A 82 -6.91 -16.45 -6.34
CA TYR A 82 -5.46 -16.50 -6.07
C TYR A 82 -5.13 -16.68 -4.58
N ALA A 83 -6.12 -16.76 -3.69
CA ALA A 83 -5.88 -16.85 -2.25
C ALA A 83 -5.04 -18.07 -1.86
N GLU A 84 -5.28 -19.24 -2.47
CA GLU A 84 -4.51 -20.45 -2.19
C GLU A 84 -3.05 -20.36 -2.69
N GLU A 85 -2.81 -19.72 -3.84
CA GLU A 85 -1.45 -19.47 -4.32
C GLU A 85 -0.73 -18.45 -3.43
N ALA A 86 -1.45 -17.40 -3.02
CA ALA A 86 -0.94 -16.36 -2.15
C ALA A 86 -0.58 -16.90 -0.76
N ASP A 87 -1.37 -17.78 -0.17
CA ASP A 87 -1.10 -18.40 1.14
C ASP A 87 0.23 -19.17 1.20
N LYS A 88 0.66 -19.72 0.06
CA LYS A 88 1.94 -20.45 -0.06
C LYS A 88 3.16 -19.53 -0.06
N ILE A 89 2.99 -18.25 -0.35
CA ILE A 89 4.09 -17.28 -0.54
C ILE A 89 4.04 -16.10 0.43
N ALA A 90 2.88 -15.80 1.00
CA ALA A 90 2.70 -14.73 1.97
C ALA A 90 3.40 -15.12 3.28
N PRO A 91 4.10 -14.19 3.95
CA PRO A 91 4.80 -14.51 5.18
C PRO A 91 3.86 -14.74 6.37
N HIS A 92 2.64 -14.18 6.33
CA HIS A 92 1.60 -14.40 7.35
C HIS A 92 0.21 -14.44 6.70
N ALA A 93 -0.76 -15.08 7.38
CA ALA A 93 -2.13 -15.21 6.91
C ALA A 93 -2.82 -13.86 6.60
N LYS A 94 -2.50 -12.80 7.35
CA LYS A 94 -3.04 -11.45 7.09
C LYS A 94 -2.53 -10.84 5.78
N ASP A 95 -1.35 -11.26 5.32
CA ASP A 95 -0.71 -10.71 4.13
C ASP A 95 -1.27 -11.36 2.84
N VAL A 96 -1.97 -12.49 2.97
CA VAL A 96 -2.50 -13.29 1.85
C VAL A 96 -3.31 -12.45 0.87
N GLN A 97 -4.16 -11.55 1.36
CA GLN A 97 -5.03 -10.75 0.48
C GLN A 97 -4.24 -9.77 -0.39
N TYR A 98 -3.17 -9.20 0.15
CA TYR A 98 -2.24 -8.33 -0.57
C TYR A 98 -1.50 -9.10 -1.67
N PHE A 99 -1.02 -10.31 -1.36
CA PHE A 99 -0.35 -11.17 -2.33
C PHE A 99 -1.33 -11.69 -3.39
N ALA A 100 -2.56 -12.07 -3.01
CA ALA A 100 -3.59 -12.53 -3.94
C ALA A 100 -3.98 -11.43 -4.93
N LEU A 101 -4.16 -10.19 -4.46
CA LEU A 101 -4.43 -9.06 -5.33
C LEU A 101 -3.26 -8.79 -6.29
N ALA A 102 -2.02 -8.84 -5.78
CA ALA A 102 -0.84 -8.64 -6.60
C ALA A 102 -0.69 -9.73 -7.67
N LEU A 103 -0.97 -11.00 -7.35
CA LEU A 103 -1.00 -12.08 -8.33
C LEU A 103 -2.10 -11.87 -9.38
N SER A 104 -3.31 -11.49 -8.96
CA SER A 104 -4.45 -11.33 -9.85
C SER A 104 -4.23 -10.26 -10.92
N PHE A 105 -3.65 -9.13 -10.53
CA PHE A 105 -3.38 -8.00 -11.41
C PHE A 105 -1.98 -8.03 -12.01
N ASN A 106 -1.19 -9.09 -11.77
CA ASN A 106 0.23 -9.15 -12.11
C ASN A 106 1.00 -7.88 -11.63
N ALA A 107 0.58 -7.35 -10.49
CA ALA A 107 1.07 -6.10 -9.95
C ALA A 107 2.31 -6.31 -9.07
N VAL A 108 3.13 -5.26 -8.97
CA VAL A 108 4.19 -5.20 -7.97
C VAL A 108 3.61 -4.81 -6.60
N ILE A 109 4.21 -5.35 -5.54
CA ILE A 109 3.89 -4.93 -4.17
C ILE A 109 4.76 -3.75 -3.79
N TRP A 110 4.14 -2.67 -3.33
CA TRP A 110 4.83 -1.61 -2.62
C TRP A 110 4.77 -1.90 -1.11
N SER A 111 5.90 -2.31 -0.53
CA SER A 111 6.04 -2.55 0.91
C SER A 111 7.50 -2.35 1.35
N ASN A 112 7.68 -1.91 2.60
CA ASN A 112 8.99 -1.88 3.24
C ASN A 112 9.26 -3.13 4.11
N GLU A 113 8.31 -4.08 4.19
CA GLU A 113 8.47 -5.33 4.92
C GLU A 113 9.47 -6.25 4.20
N LYS A 114 10.58 -6.56 4.88
CA LYS A 114 11.66 -7.38 4.30
C LYS A 114 11.21 -8.81 4.06
N ALA A 115 10.29 -9.33 4.88
CA ALA A 115 9.75 -10.68 4.72
C ALA A 115 9.03 -10.86 3.37
N PHE A 116 8.41 -9.81 2.82
CA PHE A 116 7.69 -9.89 1.54
C PHE A 116 8.64 -10.20 0.36
N LYS A 117 9.93 -9.86 0.48
CA LYS A 117 10.98 -10.15 -0.51
C LYS A 117 11.53 -11.58 -0.43
N LYS A 118 11.12 -12.40 0.55
CA LYS A 118 11.62 -13.78 0.72
C LYS A 118 11.00 -14.78 -0.25
N GLN A 119 9.96 -14.38 -0.98
CA GLN A 119 9.34 -15.16 -2.04
C GLN A 119 9.71 -14.60 -3.43
N PRO A 120 9.84 -15.45 -4.47
CA PRO A 120 10.26 -15.00 -5.81
C PRO A 120 9.09 -14.69 -6.77
N ARG A 121 7.85 -15.01 -6.38
CA ARG A 121 6.68 -15.03 -7.26
C ARG A 121 6.15 -13.64 -7.59
N VAL A 122 6.15 -12.74 -6.62
CA VAL A 122 5.68 -11.36 -6.75
C VAL A 122 6.83 -10.40 -6.50
N ARG A 123 7.05 -9.44 -7.40
CA ARG A 123 8.08 -8.40 -7.19
C ARG A 123 7.64 -7.44 -6.10
N VAL A 124 8.58 -7.07 -5.24
CA VAL A 124 8.34 -6.15 -4.12
C VAL A 124 9.32 -5.00 -4.18
N PHE A 125 8.79 -3.78 -4.20
CA PHE A 125 9.56 -2.54 -4.17
C PHE A 125 9.32 -1.77 -2.88
N SER A 126 10.41 -1.24 -2.34
CA SER A 126 10.37 -0.36 -1.19
C SER A 126 9.98 1.06 -1.59
N THR A 127 9.71 1.90 -0.60
CA THR A 127 9.44 3.33 -0.81
C THR A 127 10.60 4.02 -1.52
N SER A 128 11.85 3.65 -1.19
CA SER A 128 13.05 4.20 -1.85
C SER A 128 13.18 3.78 -3.31
N ASP A 129 12.74 2.57 -3.65
CA ASP A 129 12.72 2.09 -5.04
C ASP A 129 11.71 2.93 -5.86
N LEU A 130 10.49 3.11 -5.34
CA LEU A 130 9.45 3.93 -6.00
C LEU A 130 9.87 5.39 -6.17
N PHE A 131 10.51 5.98 -5.16
CA PHE A 131 11.11 7.30 -5.29
C PHE A 131 12.09 7.36 -6.46
N SER A 132 12.97 6.38 -6.57
CA SER A 132 13.95 6.34 -7.66
C SER A 132 13.24 6.31 -9.01
N PHE A 133 12.19 5.48 -9.16
CA PHE A 133 11.41 5.41 -10.39
C PHE A 133 10.63 6.69 -10.71
N LEU A 134 10.16 7.45 -9.71
CA LEU A 134 9.47 8.72 -9.91
C LEU A 134 10.41 9.81 -10.45
N PHE A 135 11.64 9.86 -9.95
CA PHE A 135 12.56 10.95 -10.24
C PHE A 135 13.68 10.59 -11.24
N GLN A 136 13.78 9.33 -11.69
CA GLN A 136 14.78 8.92 -12.69
C GLN A 136 14.37 9.11 -14.16
N ALA A 137 13.08 9.30 -14.50
CA ALA A 137 12.75 9.61 -15.91
C ALA A 137 12.71 11.13 -16.14
N GLY A 138 13.89 11.71 -15.99
CA GLY A 138 14.27 13.08 -16.35
C GLY A 138 15.65 13.05 -17.01
N LEU A 139 15.74 12.35 -18.14
CA LEU A 139 16.77 12.48 -19.19
C LEU A 139 16.07 12.31 -20.54
#